data_AF-A0A8J4CVC5-F1
#
_entry.id   AF-A0A8J4CVC5-F1
#
_cell.length_a   1.000
_cell.length_b   1.000
_cell.length_c   1.000
_cell.angle_alpha   90.00
_cell.angle_beta   90.00
_cell.angle_gamma   90.00
#
_symmetry.space_group_name_H-M   'P 1'
#
loop_
_entity.id
_entity.type
_entity.pdbx_description
1 polymer ?
#
loop_
_entity_poly.entity_id
_entity_poly.type
_entity_poly.pdbx_seq_one_letter_code
_entity_poly.pdbx_strand_id
1 'polypeptide(L)'
;MDTFAVIHEGTHTHGDHVPRTTLQALEQTIAQRWEVLQRPSDGSKPSWTARLLGNPELLCKKIREEVGELCQTLEANEGRERVASEMADLLYHAMVLLNLQGMEMEEVLRVLRNRFTQSGIEEKASRPPKPQ
;
A
#
# COMPACT_ATOMS: atom_id res chain seq x y z
N MET A 1 -29.28 51.74 16.06
CA MET A 1 -29.99 51.72 14.77
C MET A 1 -28.98 51.34 13.69
N ASP A 2 -28.33 50.18 13.80
CA ASP A 2 -28.85 48.81 13.59
C ASP A 2 -28.75 48.43 12.09
N THR A 3 -27.71 47.67 11.71
CA THR A 3 -27.74 46.22 11.33
C THR A 3 -27.86 46.10 9.80
N PHE A 4 -27.12 45.31 9.02
CA PHE A 4 -26.59 43.94 9.14
C PHE A 4 -25.33 43.82 8.25
N ALA A 5 -24.22 43.34 8.80
CA ALA A 5 -23.13 42.77 8.01
C ALA A 5 -23.49 41.31 7.71
N VAL A 6 -23.56 40.95 6.43
CA VAL A 6 -23.72 39.57 5.98
C VAL A 6 -22.43 38.82 6.31
N ILE A 7 -22.49 37.97 7.33
CA ILE A 7 -21.42 37.03 7.65
C ILE A 7 -21.49 35.90 6.61
N HIS A 8 -20.49 35.82 5.73
CA HIS A 8 -20.24 34.60 4.98
C HIS A 8 -19.66 33.56 5.94
N GLU A 9 -20.50 32.62 6.37
CA GLU A 9 -20.04 31.41 7.04
C GLU A 9 -19.20 30.59 6.06
N GLY A 10 -17.89 30.74 6.15
CA GLY A 10 -16.96 29.77 5.58
C GLY A 10 -17.20 28.45 6.28
N THR A 11 -17.81 27.49 5.57
CA THR A 11 -17.85 26.09 5.98
C THR A 11 -16.42 25.58 6.02
N HIS A 12 -15.76 25.70 7.17
CA HIS A 12 -14.55 24.96 7.47
C HIS A 12 -14.97 23.49 7.56
N THR A 13 -14.80 22.77 6.45
CA THR A 13 -14.76 21.31 6.48
C THR A 13 -13.56 20.94 7.36
N HIS A 14 -13.82 20.65 8.63
CA HIS A 14 -12.89 19.92 9.47
C HIS A 14 -12.73 18.56 8.80
N GLY A 15 -11.73 18.45 7.92
CA GLY A 15 -11.39 17.18 7.31
C GLY A 15 -11.01 16.24 8.43
N ASP A 16 -11.85 15.23 8.65
CA ASP A 16 -11.56 14.13 9.56
C ASP A 16 -10.21 13.52 9.16
N HIS A 17 -9.16 13.94 9.86
CA HIS A 17 -7.82 13.42 9.64
C HIS A 17 -7.74 12.06 10.35
N VAL A 18 -8.43 11.06 9.80
CA VAL A 18 -8.31 9.68 10.25
C VAL A 18 -6.83 9.32 10.22
N PRO A 19 -6.22 8.90 11.35
CA PRO A 19 -4.82 8.48 11.35
C PRO A 19 -4.65 7.34 10.34
N ARG A 20 -3.90 7.60 9.28
CA ARG A 20 -3.57 6.60 8.25
C ARG A 20 -2.18 6.08 8.49
N THR A 21 -2.01 4.78 8.35
CA THR A 21 -0.67 4.20 8.25
C THR A 21 -0.01 4.63 6.93
N THR A 22 1.32 4.54 6.86
CA THR A 22 2.07 4.83 5.62
C THR A 22 1.60 3.97 4.44
N LEU A 23 1.23 2.70 4.69
CA LEU A 23 0.72 1.82 3.64
C LEU A 23 -0.65 2.27 3.14
N GLN A 24 -1.56 2.69 4.02
CA GLN A 24 -2.86 3.23 3.60
C GLN A 24 -2.72 4.53 2.81
N ALA A 25 -1.78 5.40 3.18
CA ALA A 25 -1.49 6.61 2.41
C ALA A 25 -0.91 6.29 1.03
N LEU A 26 -0.05 5.26 0.93
CA LEU A 26 0.49 4.77 -0.34
C LEU A 26 -0.62 4.19 -1.23
N GLU A 27 -1.48 3.34 -0.71
CA GLU A 27 -2.63 2.76 -1.42
C GLU A 27 -3.51 3.85 -2.04
N GLN A 28 -3.87 4.88 -1.27
CA GLN A 28 -4.66 6.01 -1.77
C GLN A 28 -3.93 6.81 -2.85
N THR A 29 -2.63 7.02 -2.70
CA THR A 29 -1.82 7.69 -3.71
C THR A 29 -1.81 6.91 -5.03
N ILE A 30 -1.71 5.58 -4.96
CA ILE A 30 -1.77 4.69 -6.13
C ILE A 30 -3.16 4.78 -6.78
N ALA A 31 -4.23 4.66 -6.00
CA ALA A 31 -5.60 4.75 -6.48
C ALA A 31 -5.89 6.10 -7.17
N GLN A 32 -5.44 7.22 -6.57
CA GLN A 32 -5.58 8.55 -7.18
C GLN A 32 -4.86 8.63 -8.54
N ARG A 33 -3.65 8.05 -8.64
CA ARG A 33 -2.89 8.01 -9.91
C ARG A 33 -3.55 7.13 -10.96
N TRP A 34 -4.28 6.08 -10.55
CA TRP A 34 -5.11 5.27 -11.44
C TRP A 34 -6.30 6.07 -11.98
N GLU A 35 -6.99 6.84 -11.15
CA GLU A 35 -8.11 7.68 -11.62
C GLU A 35 -7.67 8.73 -12.64
N VAL A 36 -6.52 9.36 -12.42
CA VAL A 36 -5.92 10.34 -13.34
C VAL A 36 -5.60 9.70 -14.70
N LEU A 37 -5.12 8.46 -14.73
CA LEU A 37 -4.91 7.72 -15.99
C LEU A 37 -6.20 7.53 -16.77
N GLN A 38 -7.30 7.19 -16.08
CA GLN A 38 -8.59 6.93 -16.72
C GLN A 38 -9.25 8.20 -17.24
N ARG A 39 -8.79 9.39 -16.80
CA ARG A 39 -9.26 10.71 -17.23
C ARG A 39 -8.07 11.61 -17.59
N PRO A 40 -7.36 11.34 -18.70
CA PRO A 40 -6.19 12.13 -19.08
C PRO A 40 -6.60 13.58 -19.32
N SER A 41 -5.89 14.53 -18.71
CA SER A 41 -5.93 15.94 -19.13
C SER A 41 -4.95 16.15 -20.27
N ASP A 42 -5.35 16.97 -21.25
CA ASP A 42 -4.56 17.19 -22.46
C ASP A 42 -3.18 17.79 -22.10
N GLY A 43 -2.10 17.06 -22.44
CA GLY A 43 -0.71 17.50 -22.30
C GLY A 43 0.08 17.05 -21.06
N SER A 44 -0.52 16.36 -20.08
CA SER A 44 0.24 15.90 -18.90
C SER A 44 0.96 14.56 -19.15
N LYS A 45 2.27 14.49 -18.84
CA LYS A 45 3.03 13.22 -18.92
C LYS A 45 2.54 12.27 -17.81
N PRO A 46 2.32 10.97 -18.10
CA PRO A 46 1.88 10.02 -17.09
C PRO A 46 2.95 9.87 -16.01
N SER A 47 2.52 9.91 -14.75
CA SER A 47 3.36 9.61 -13.58
C SER A 47 3.98 8.21 -13.67
N TRP A 48 5.02 7.93 -12.89
CA TRP A 48 5.63 6.60 -12.87
C TRP A 48 4.61 5.48 -12.56
N THR A 49 3.80 5.68 -11.52
CA THR A 49 2.72 4.74 -11.15
C THR A 49 1.72 4.57 -12.29
N ALA A 50 1.37 5.66 -12.96
CA ALA A 50 0.49 5.63 -14.12
C ALA A 50 1.09 4.78 -15.26
N ARG A 51 2.40 4.84 -15.49
CA ARG A 51 3.06 3.97 -16.49
C ARG A 51 3.01 2.51 -16.09
N LEU A 52 3.24 2.18 -14.83
CA LEU A 52 3.18 0.81 -14.32
C LEU A 52 1.77 0.23 -14.41
N LEU A 53 0.78 1.01 -13.98
CA LEU A 53 -0.63 0.64 -14.00
C LEU A 53 -1.15 0.42 -15.44
N GLY A 54 -0.67 1.21 -16.40
CA GLY A 54 -0.98 1.04 -17.82
C GLY A 54 -0.16 -0.03 -18.55
N ASN A 55 0.79 -0.70 -17.89
CA ASN A 55 1.69 -1.69 -18.50
C ASN A 55 1.97 -2.87 -17.55
N PRO A 56 1.12 -3.91 -17.56
CA PRO A 56 1.27 -5.09 -16.70
C PRO A 56 2.59 -5.84 -16.90
N GLU A 57 3.13 -5.87 -18.11
CA GLU A 57 4.42 -6.51 -18.40
C GLU A 57 5.57 -5.80 -17.70
N LEU A 58 5.60 -4.48 -17.77
CA LEU A 58 6.57 -3.64 -17.07
C LEU A 58 6.45 -3.81 -15.56
N LEU A 59 5.21 -3.82 -15.03
CA LEU A 59 4.97 -4.04 -13.61
C LEU A 59 5.51 -5.40 -13.15
N CYS A 60 5.21 -6.48 -13.89
CA CYS A 60 5.71 -7.82 -13.58
C CYS A 60 7.23 -7.91 -13.69
N LYS A 61 7.84 -7.21 -14.66
CA LYS A 61 9.30 -7.11 -14.78
C LYS A 61 9.89 -6.46 -13.53
N LYS A 62 9.35 -5.32 -13.09
CA LYS A 62 9.80 -4.60 -11.90
C LYS A 62 9.67 -5.46 -10.65
N ILE A 63 8.52 -6.11 -10.42
CA ILE A 63 8.34 -7.02 -9.26
C ILE A 63 9.42 -8.10 -9.23
N ARG A 64 9.73 -8.73 -10.37
CA ARG A 64 10.78 -9.77 -10.44
C ARG A 64 12.17 -9.21 -10.17
N GLU A 65 12.45 -8.00 -10.64
CA GLU A 65 13.71 -7.29 -10.37
C GLU A 65 13.87 -7.02 -8.87
N GLU A 66 12.88 -6.42 -8.22
CA GLU A 66 12.93 -6.09 -6.78
C GLU A 66 13.05 -7.35 -5.90
N VAL A 67 12.41 -8.46 -6.29
CA VAL A 67 12.59 -9.75 -5.60
C VAL A 67 14.05 -10.22 -5.70
N GLY A 68 14.65 -10.10 -6.88
CA GLY A 68 16.06 -10.45 -7.09
C GLY A 68 16.99 -9.56 -6.29
N GLU A 69 16.79 -8.25 -6.33
CA GLU A 69 17.60 -7.27 -5.59
C GLU A 69 17.47 -7.47 -4.08
N LEU A 70 16.26 -7.72 -3.57
CA LEU A 70 16.05 -8.03 -2.15
C LEU A 70 16.83 -9.28 -1.71
N CYS A 71 16.81 -10.36 -2.50
CA CYS A 71 17.61 -11.56 -2.22
C CYS A 71 19.11 -11.26 -2.27
N GLN A 72 19.55 -10.48 -3.27
CA GLN A 72 20.94 -10.07 -3.43
C GLN A 72 21.45 -9.31 -2.21
N THR A 73 20.63 -8.46 -1.57
CA THR A 73 21.04 -7.72 -0.37
C THR A 73 21.54 -8.64 0.76
N LEU A 74 20.95 -9.83 0.86
CA LEU A 74 21.35 -10.86 1.83
C LEU A 74 22.61 -11.60 1.35
N GLU A 75 22.63 -12.04 0.10
CA GLU A 75 23.74 -12.81 -0.49
C GLU A 75 25.06 -12.01 -0.50
N ALA A 76 24.98 -10.71 -0.79
CA ALA A 76 26.11 -9.81 -0.85
C ALA A 76 26.37 -9.06 0.47
N ASN A 77 25.57 -9.31 1.52
CA ASN A 77 25.69 -8.67 2.84
C ASN A 77 25.71 -7.12 2.76
N GLU A 78 24.78 -6.55 2.00
CA GLU A 78 24.71 -5.10 1.72
C GLU A 78 24.19 -4.27 2.90
N GLY A 79 23.68 -4.94 3.94
CA GLY A 79 23.30 -4.32 5.20
C GLY A 79 21.86 -3.82 5.24
N ARG A 80 21.47 -3.35 6.43
CA ARG A 80 20.07 -3.11 6.82
C ARG A 80 19.37 -2.02 5.99
N GLU A 81 20.10 -0.98 5.60
CA GLU A 81 19.55 0.13 4.84
C GLU A 81 19.13 -0.33 3.43
N ARG A 82 20.01 -1.08 2.76
CA ARG A 82 19.74 -1.61 1.43
C ARG A 82 18.59 -2.62 1.46
N VAL A 83 18.56 -3.52 2.45
CA VAL A 83 17.41 -4.43 2.69
C VAL A 83 16.10 -3.66 2.83
N ALA A 84 16.09 -2.56 3.60
CA ALA A 84 14.89 -1.76 3.80
C ALA A 84 14.45 -1.06 2.50
N SER A 85 15.39 -0.58 1.69
CA SER A 85 15.12 0.02 0.39
C SER A 85 14.45 -0.98 -0.56
N GLU A 86 15.05 -2.15 -0.80
CA GLU A 86 14.50 -3.12 -1.77
C GLU A 86 13.18 -3.71 -1.29
N MET A 87 13.01 -3.88 0.04
CA MET A 87 11.71 -4.28 0.59
C MET A 87 10.65 -3.20 0.35
N ALA A 88 10.99 -1.92 0.49
CA ALA A 88 10.06 -0.83 0.21
C ALA A 88 9.67 -0.80 -1.28
N ASP A 89 10.62 -0.98 -2.19
CA ASP A 89 10.36 -1.04 -3.63
C ASP A 89 9.53 -2.28 -4.02
N LEU A 90 9.81 -3.43 -3.42
CA LEU A 90 8.99 -4.63 -3.61
C LEU A 90 7.55 -4.41 -3.12
N LEU A 91 7.37 -3.87 -1.92
CA LEU A 91 6.04 -3.56 -1.39
C LEU A 91 5.30 -2.54 -2.27
N TYR A 92 5.99 -1.51 -2.74
CA TYR A 92 5.43 -0.52 -3.66
C TYR A 92 4.87 -1.18 -4.92
N HIS A 93 5.68 -1.96 -5.63
CA HIS A 93 5.23 -2.60 -6.87
C HIS A 93 4.14 -3.65 -6.61
N ALA A 94 4.19 -4.38 -5.49
CA ALA A 94 3.12 -5.28 -5.10
C ALA A 94 1.80 -4.56 -4.84
N MET A 95 1.82 -3.38 -4.19
CA MET A 95 0.62 -2.57 -3.97
C MET A 95 0.06 -1.98 -5.26
N VAL A 96 0.91 -1.65 -6.23
CA VAL A 96 0.46 -1.26 -7.59
C VAL A 96 -0.26 -2.43 -8.27
N LEU A 97 0.23 -3.66 -8.11
CA LEU A 97 -0.45 -4.86 -8.61
C LEU A 97 -1.82 -5.06 -7.94
N LEU A 98 -1.93 -4.90 -6.62
CA LEU A 98 -3.22 -5.00 -5.91
C LEU A 98 -4.23 -4.01 -6.49
N ASN A 99 -3.81 -2.76 -6.69
CA ASN A 99 -4.68 -1.74 -7.26
C ASN A 99 -5.13 -2.07 -8.69
N LEU A 100 -4.23 -2.63 -9.52
CA LEU A 100 -4.58 -3.12 -10.87
C LEU A 100 -5.62 -4.26 -10.83
N GLN A 101 -5.63 -5.07 -9.77
CA GLN A 101 -6.63 -6.12 -9.55
C GLN A 101 -7.90 -5.62 -8.86
N GLY A 102 -7.99 -4.33 -8.53
CA GLY A 102 -9.10 -3.77 -7.75
C GLY A 102 -9.15 -4.30 -6.31
N MET A 103 -8.00 -4.73 -5.77
CA MET A 103 -7.89 -5.27 -4.42
C MET A 103 -7.34 -4.25 -3.44
N GLU A 104 -7.86 -4.28 -2.21
CA GLU A 104 -7.37 -3.46 -1.10
C GLU A 104 -6.31 -4.20 -0.28
N MET A 105 -5.40 -3.45 0.35
CA MET A 105 -4.38 -3.98 1.24
C MET A 105 -4.98 -4.72 2.44
N GLU A 106 -6.17 -4.32 2.89
CA GLU A 106 -6.90 -5.00 3.98
C GLU A 106 -7.21 -6.47 3.62
N GLU A 107 -7.40 -6.79 2.35
CA GLU A 107 -7.62 -8.18 1.92
C GLU A 107 -6.37 -9.03 2.12
N VAL A 108 -5.18 -8.47 1.83
CA VAL A 108 -3.89 -9.11 2.12
C VAL A 108 -3.68 -9.26 3.62
N LEU A 109 -3.96 -8.21 4.39
CA LEU A 109 -3.85 -8.25 5.86
C LEU A 109 -4.78 -9.30 6.47
N ARG A 110 -6.00 -9.46 5.94
CA ARG A 110 -6.94 -10.52 6.35
C ARG A 110 -6.36 -11.91 6.10
N VAL A 111 -5.74 -12.14 4.93
CA VAL A 111 -5.05 -13.42 4.64
C VAL A 111 -3.92 -13.66 5.65
N LEU A 112 -3.11 -12.64 5.96
CA LEU A 112 -2.04 -12.76 6.96
C LEU A 112 -2.58 -13.04 8.37
N ARG A 113 -3.62 -12.33 8.83
CA ARG A 113 -4.26 -12.58 10.15
C ARG A 113 -4.79 -14.01 10.26
N ASN A 114 -5.34 -14.57 9.19
CA ASN A 114 -5.81 -15.95 9.17
C ASN A 114 -4.66 -16.95 9.36
N ARG A 115 -3.48 -16.69 8.76
CA ARG A 115 -2.28 -17.54 8.95
C ARG A 115 -1.83 -17.57 10.42
N PHE A 116 -1.85 -16.41 11.09
CA PHE A 116 -1.52 -16.33 12.52
C PHE A 116 -2.57 -16.98 13.43
N THR A 117 -3.84 -16.92 13.04
CA THR A 117 -4.91 -17.53 13.83
C THR A 117 -4.86 -19.06 13.74
N GLN A 118 -4.58 -19.59 12.55
CA GLN A 118 -4.42 -21.03 12.34
C GLN A 118 -3.21 -21.58 13.10
N SER A 119 -2.05 -20.91 13.05
CA SER A 119 -0.87 -21.36 13.80
C SER A 119 -1.13 -21.39 15.31
N GLY A 120 -1.89 -20.45 15.87
CA GLY A 120 -2.25 -20.46 17.29
C GLY A 120 -3.22 -21.60 17.69
N ILE A 121 -4.05 -22.09 16.76
CA ILE A 121 -4.91 -23.27 16.98
C ILE A 121 -4.06 -24.54 16.97
N GLU A 122 -3.18 -24.68 15.98
CA GLU A 122 -2.24 -25.83 15.86
C GLU A 122 -1.26 -25.86 17.05
N GLU A 123 -0.76 -24.71 17.49
CA GLU A 123 0.08 -24.57 18.69
C GLU A 123 -0.67 -24.98 19.96
N LYS A 124 -1.96 -24.64 20.11
CA LYS A 124 -2.78 -25.10 21.24
C LYS A 124 -3.03 -26.60 21.19
N ALA A 125 -3.29 -27.16 20.00
CA ALA A 125 -3.55 -28.58 19.81
C ALA A 125 -2.32 -29.47 20.08
N SER A 126 -1.11 -28.92 19.92
CA SER A 126 0.17 -29.62 20.17
C SER A 126 0.64 -29.57 21.63
N ARG A 127 -0.07 -28.89 22.53
CA ARG A 127 0.34 -28.80 23.94
C ARG A 127 0.04 -30.10 24.70
N PRO A 128 1.00 -30.65 25.48
CA PRO A 128 0.72 -31.78 26.37
C PRO A 128 -0.28 -31.36 27.46
N PRO A 129 -1.13 -32.28 27.95
CA PRO A 129 -2.08 -31.97 29.01
C PRO A 129 -1.33 -31.49 30.26
N LYS A 130 -1.86 -30.45 30.90
CA LYS A 130 -1.28 -29.93 32.14
C LYS A 130 -1.27 -31.05 33.20
N PRO A 131 -0.13 -31.29 33.88
CA PRO A 131 -0.11 -32.23 35.00
C PRO A 131 -1.13 -31.79 36.05
N GLN A 132 -1.89 -32.77 36.59
CA GLN A 132 -2.82 -32.59 37.69
C GLN A 132 -2.07 -32.29 39.00
#